data_AF-A0AAX2DII5-F1
#
_entry.id   AF-A0AAX2DII5-F1
#
_cell.length_a   1.000
_cell.length_b   1.000
_cell.length_c   1.000
_cell.angle_alpha   90.00
_cell.angle_beta   90.00
_cell.angle_gamma   90.00
#
_symmetry.space_group_name_H-M   'P 1'
#
loop_
_entity.id
_entity.type
_entity.pdbx_description
1 polymer ?
#
loop_
_entity_poly.entity_id
_entity_poly.type
_entity_poly.pdbx_seq_one_letter_code
_entity_poly.pdbx_strand_id
1 'polypeptide(L)'
;MNKHIGSDFDDFLAEQGIAEEVSAAALKRVISWQIAEAMKLQKVTKKALAERMHTSRTAVDRALDQNDAGMTLATLASAARALGQRVEVKLVPEREEAHA
;
A
#
# COMPACT_ATOMS: atom_id res chain seq x y z
N MET A 1 -23.18 -25.04 -2.95
CA MET A 1 -23.03 -24.14 -1.80
C MET A 1 -22.94 -25.00 -0.55
N ASN A 2 -21.82 -24.94 0.18
CA ASN A 2 -21.57 -25.79 1.34
C ASN A 2 -22.28 -25.17 2.55
N LYS A 3 -23.09 -25.94 3.30
CA LYS A 3 -23.98 -25.43 4.38
C LYS A 3 -23.26 -24.69 5.53
N HIS A 4 -21.94 -24.73 5.56
CA HIS A 4 -21.08 -24.17 6.60
C HIS A 4 -20.10 -23.09 6.10
N ILE A 5 -20.15 -22.72 4.81
CA ILE A 5 -19.38 -21.59 4.29
C ILE A 5 -20.33 -20.40 4.29
N GLY A 6 -20.05 -19.40 5.13
CA GLY A 6 -20.81 -18.15 5.21
C GLY A 6 -20.60 -17.25 3.98
N SER A 7 -21.08 -16.01 4.06
CA SER A 7 -20.74 -14.95 3.10
C SER A 7 -19.23 -14.73 3.04
N ASP A 8 -18.74 -14.13 1.95
CA ASP A 8 -17.33 -13.81 1.85
C ASP A 8 -16.94 -12.66 2.80
N PHE A 9 -15.63 -12.44 2.97
CA PHE A 9 -15.15 -11.40 3.88
C PHE A 9 -15.47 -9.99 3.39
N ASP A 10 -15.55 -9.79 2.07
CA ASP A 10 -15.81 -8.48 1.48
C ASP A 10 -17.29 -8.09 1.68
N ASP A 11 -18.22 -9.04 1.57
CA ASP A 11 -19.62 -8.92 1.95
C ASP A 11 -19.75 -8.49 3.41
N PHE A 12 -19.00 -9.13 4.32
CA PHE A 12 -18.98 -8.74 5.73
C PHE A 12 -18.49 -7.29 5.92
N LEU A 13 -17.39 -6.91 5.28
CA LEU A 13 -16.86 -5.55 5.39
C LEU A 13 -17.82 -4.50 4.82
N ALA A 14 -18.55 -4.84 3.76
CA ALA A 14 -19.58 -4.00 3.16
C ALA A 14 -20.79 -3.84 4.11
N GLU A 15 -21.27 -4.93 4.71
CA GLU A 15 -22.34 -4.91 5.71
C GLU A 15 -21.97 -4.06 6.94
N GLN A 16 -20.70 -4.07 7.35
CA GLN A 16 -20.19 -3.24 8.45
C GLN A 16 -19.94 -1.78 8.04
N GLY A 17 -20.02 -1.44 6.74
CA GLY A 17 -19.77 -0.09 6.24
C GLY A 17 -18.30 0.36 6.33
N ILE A 18 -17.36 -0.59 6.42
CA ILE A 18 -15.91 -0.32 6.61
C ILE A 18 -15.05 -0.81 5.44
N ALA A 19 -15.66 -1.33 4.37
CA ALA A 19 -14.95 -1.90 3.22
C ALA A 19 -13.93 -0.92 2.62
N GLU A 20 -14.30 0.35 2.44
CA GLU A 20 -13.42 1.37 1.88
C GLU A 20 -12.19 1.66 2.78
N GLU A 21 -12.41 1.81 4.08
CA GLU A 21 -11.36 2.07 5.06
C GLU A 21 -10.36 0.91 5.12
N VAL A 22 -10.88 -0.32 5.20
CA VAL A 22 -10.06 -1.54 5.25
C VAL A 22 -9.27 -1.73 3.96
N SER A 23 -9.89 -1.47 2.81
CA SER A 23 -9.23 -1.55 1.49
C SER A 23 -8.09 -0.52 1.38
N ALA A 24 -8.33 0.72 1.80
CA ALA A 24 -7.30 1.76 1.82
C ALA A 24 -6.12 1.39 2.74
N ALA A 25 -6.42 0.88 3.94
CA ALA A 25 -5.41 0.42 4.88
C ALA A 25 -4.61 -0.77 4.34
N ALA A 26 -5.27 -1.71 3.66
CA ALA A 26 -4.64 -2.87 3.04
C ALA A 26 -3.70 -2.48 1.90
N LEU A 27 -4.14 -1.63 0.97
CA LEU A 27 -3.31 -1.10 -0.12
C LEU A 27 -2.06 -0.42 0.42
N LYS A 28 -2.24 0.45 1.41
CA LYS A 28 -1.12 1.15 2.05
C LYS A 28 -0.12 0.18 2.68
N ARG A 29 -0.60 -0.82 3.42
CA ARG A 29 0.25 -1.83 4.06
C ARG A 29 1.06 -2.62 3.03
N VAL A 30 0.44 -3.04 1.94
CA VAL A 30 1.12 -3.74 0.84
C VAL A 30 2.23 -2.88 0.24
N ILE A 31 1.92 -1.61 -0.04
CA ILE A 31 2.88 -0.70 -0.65
C ILE A 31 4.05 -0.37 0.30
N SER A 32 3.80 -0.06 1.57
CA SER A 32 4.87 0.20 2.55
C SER A 32 5.77 -1.02 2.72
N TRP A 33 5.19 -2.23 2.70
CA TRP A 33 5.96 -3.48 2.69
C TRP A 33 6.82 -3.62 1.43
N GLN A 34 6.30 -3.33 0.24
CA GLN A 34 7.07 -3.38 -1.01
C GLN A 34 8.29 -2.45 -0.98
N ILE A 35 8.14 -1.23 -0.46
CA ILE A 35 9.25 -0.29 -0.31
C ILE A 35 10.28 -0.85 0.70
N ALA A 36 9.82 -1.36 1.84
CA ALA A 36 10.70 -1.94 2.84
C ALA A 36 11.48 -3.16 2.32
N GLU A 37 10.83 -4.03 1.53
CA GLU A 37 11.50 -5.18 0.92
C GLU A 37 12.50 -4.73 -0.16
N ALA A 38 12.16 -3.74 -0.98
CA ALA A 38 13.08 -3.16 -1.96
C ALA A 38 14.32 -2.55 -1.27
N MET A 39 14.14 -1.84 -0.16
CA MET A 39 15.25 -1.33 0.67
C MET A 39 16.13 -2.46 1.18
N LYS A 40 15.54 -3.54 1.70
CA LYS A 40 16.26 -4.70 2.22
C LYS A 40 17.06 -5.40 1.13
N LEU A 41 16.47 -5.64 -0.05
CA LEU A 41 17.13 -6.26 -1.20
C LEU A 41 18.31 -5.42 -1.69
N GLN A 42 18.16 -4.10 -1.70
CA GLN A 42 19.22 -3.16 -2.13
C GLN A 42 20.17 -2.75 -0.99
N LYS A 43 19.98 -3.26 0.24
CA LYS A 43 20.73 -2.88 1.45
C LYS A 43 20.73 -1.36 1.72
N VAL A 44 19.62 -0.69 1.43
CA VAL A 44 19.42 0.74 1.65
C VAL A 44 18.85 0.97 3.05
N THR A 45 19.53 1.77 3.86
CA THR A 45 19.03 2.17 5.18
C THR A 45 17.99 3.28 5.05
N LYS A 46 17.16 3.48 6.08
CA LYS A 46 16.21 4.61 6.14
C LYS A 46 16.90 5.97 6.02
N LYS A 47 18.12 6.11 6.57
CA LYS A 47 18.95 7.32 6.44
C LYS A 47 19.35 7.55 4.98
N ALA A 48 19.87 6.51 4.32
CA ALA A 48 20.26 6.60 2.92
C ALA A 48 19.06 6.88 2.00
N LEU A 49 17.89 6.31 2.29
CA LEU A 49 16.67 6.61 1.56
C LEU A 49 16.26 8.08 1.74
N ALA A 50 16.30 8.60 2.98
CA ALA A 50 15.99 10.00 3.26
C ALA A 50 16.92 10.96 2.50
N GLU A 51 18.21 10.66 2.45
CA GLU A 51 19.21 11.43 1.67
C GLU A 51 18.87 11.42 0.17
N ARG A 52 18.54 10.24 -0.40
CA ARG A 52 18.16 10.11 -1.83
C ARG A 52 16.84 10.81 -2.16
N MET A 53 15.91 10.86 -1.22
CA MET A 53 14.61 11.54 -1.36
C MET A 53 14.68 13.04 -1.05
N HIS A 54 15.85 13.56 -0.64
CA HIS A 54 16.01 14.94 -0.16
C HIS A 54 14.99 15.31 0.93
N THR A 55 14.80 14.42 1.90
CA THR A 55 13.81 14.59 2.98
C THR A 55 14.39 14.19 4.34
N SER A 56 13.60 14.35 5.40
CA SER A 56 14.00 13.95 6.75
C SER A 56 13.79 12.45 6.98
N ARG A 57 14.58 11.85 7.88
CA ARG A 57 14.37 10.46 8.31
C ARG A 57 12.96 10.23 8.85
N THR A 58 12.40 11.21 9.57
CA THR A 58 11.02 11.15 10.07
C THR A 58 9.98 11.10 8.94
N ALA A 59 10.22 11.79 7.82
CA ALA A 59 9.34 11.69 6.66
C ALA A 59 9.37 10.29 6.03
N VAL A 60 10.55 9.66 5.97
CA VAL A 60 10.69 8.27 5.54
C VAL A 60 10.04 7.29 6.52
N ASP A 61 10.21 7.50 7.83
CA ASP A 61 9.58 6.66 8.85
C ASP A 61 8.06 6.68 8.72
N ARG A 62 7.46 7.86 8.52
CA ARG A 62 6.01 8.00 8.27
C ARG A 62 5.55 7.37 6.96
N ALA A 63 6.35 7.47 5.89
CA ALA A 63 6.04 6.82 4.61
C ALA A 63 6.07 5.28 4.71
N LEU A 64 6.95 4.74 5.56
CA LEU A 64 7.05 3.31 5.81
C LEU A 64 6.11 2.82 6.91
N ASP A 65 5.49 3.72 7.67
CA ASP A 65 4.54 3.38 8.72
C ASP A 65 3.19 2.98 8.08
N GLN A 66 2.87 1.70 8.19
CA GLN A 66 1.59 1.14 7.72
C GLN A 66 0.36 1.78 8.40
N ASN A 67 0.51 2.35 9.60
CA ASN A 67 -0.58 2.92 10.39
C ASN A 67 -0.72 4.46 10.26
N ASP A 68 0.26 5.16 9.66
CA ASP A 68 0.20 6.63 9.51
C ASP A 68 -0.70 7.06 8.33
N ALA A 69 -1.86 7.64 8.57
CA ALA A 69 -2.82 8.03 7.53
C ALA A 69 -2.30 9.07 6.51
N GLY A 70 -1.15 9.71 6.74
CA GLY A 70 -0.68 10.86 5.97
C GLY A 70 0.18 10.59 4.73
N MET A 71 0.36 9.33 4.29
CA MET A 71 1.21 9.06 3.12
C MET A 71 0.52 9.50 1.81
N THR A 72 1.16 10.42 1.08
CA THR A 72 0.68 10.90 -0.21
C THR A 72 1.23 10.09 -1.39
N LEU A 73 0.56 10.14 -2.54
CA LEU A 73 1.07 9.57 -3.80
C LEU A 73 2.43 10.17 -4.20
N ALA A 74 2.67 11.44 -3.90
CA ALA A 74 3.94 12.10 -4.17
C ALA A 74 5.09 11.52 -3.32
N THR A 75 4.84 11.28 -2.03
CA THR A 75 5.78 10.61 -1.13
C THR A 75 6.12 9.21 -1.65
N LEU A 76 5.10 8.49 -2.09
CA LEU A 76 5.19 7.16 -2.68
C LEU A 76 6.08 7.12 -3.92
N ALA A 77 5.79 7.99 -4.89
CA ALA A 77 6.55 8.11 -6.12
C ALA A 77 8.01 8.47 -5.84
N SER A 78 8.26 9.39 -4.89
CA SER A 78 9.61 9.79 -4.50
C SER A 78 10.40 8.63 -3.88
N ALA A 79 9.80 7.87 -2.95
CA ALA A 79 10.43 6.71 -2.33
C ALA A 79 10.76 5.62 -3.36
N ALA A 80 9.83 5.30 -4.26
CA ALA A 80 10.07 4.34 -5.33
C ALA A 80 11.21 4.79 -6.25
N ARG A 81 11.22 6.07 -6.67
CA ARG A 81 12.27 6.62 -7.53
C ARG A 81 13.65 6.61 -6.87
N ALA A 82 13.73 6.90 -5.58
CA ALA A 82 14.97 6.82 -4.80
C ALA A 82 15.53 5.38 -4.67
N LEU A 83 14.68 4.39 -4.92
CA LEU A 83 15.04 2.97 -4.99
C LEU A 83 15.16 2.45 -6.44
N GLY A 84 15.13 3.33 -7.45
CA GLY A 84 15.21 2.93 -8.86
C GLY A 84 13.96 2.21 -9.37
N GLN A 85 12.82 2.36 -8.68
CA GLN A 85 11.52 1.78 -9.03
C GLN A 85 10.53 2.87 -9.46
N ARG A 86 9.34 2.45 -9.89
CA ARG A 86 8.21 3.34 -10.21
C ARG A 86 6.92 2.78 -9.62
N VAL A 87 6.00 3.67 -9.25
CA VAL A 87 4.65 3.30 -8.83
C VAL A 87 3.74 3.27 -10.06
N GLU A 88 2.88 2.25 -10.16
CA GLU A 88 1.84 2.13 -11.17
C GLU A 88 0.50 1.95 -10.46
N VAL A 89 -0.47 2.81 -10.75
CA VAL A 89 -1.81 2.78 -10.14
C VAL A 89 -2.82 2.59 -11.26
N LYS A 90 -3.77 1.68 -11.05
CA LYS A 90 -4.87 1.39 -11.98
C LYS A 90 -6.17 1.35 -11.20
N LEU A 91 -7.22 1.91 -11.78
CA LEU A 91 -8.58 1.63 -11.34
C LEU A 91 -9.00 0.31 -11.98
N VAL A 92 -9.56 -0.57 -11.17
CA VAL A 92 -10.11 -1.86 -11.59
C VAL A 92 -11.60 -1.85 -11.31
N PRO A 93 -12.43 -2.47 -12.16
CA PRO A 93 -13.84 -2.68 -11.85
C PRO A 93 -13.99 -3.50 -10.56
N GLU A 94 -14.96 -3.16 -9.70
CA GLU A 94 -15.23 -3.90 -8.46
C GLU A 94 -15.73 -5.33 -8.72
N ARG A 95 -16.29 -5.57 -9.91
CA ARG A 95 -16.64 -6.90 -10.41
C ARG A 95 -16.13 -7.00 -11.83
N GLU A 96 -15.33 -8.02 -12.13
CA GLU A 96 -15.12 -8.40 -13.52
C GLU A 96 -16.50 -8.67 -14.10
N GLU A 97 -16.90 -7.92 -15.13
CA GLU A 97 -17.98 -8.36 -16.00
C GLU A 97 -17.55 -9.74 -16.49
N ALA A 98 -18.19 -10.79 -15.95
CA ALA A 98 -17.98 -12.15 -16.39
C ALA A 98 -18.13 -12.12 -17.91
N HIS A 99 -17.03 -12.30 -18.62
CA HIS A 99 -17.03 -12.32 -20.07
C HIS A 99 -18.06 -13.35 -20.52
N ALA A 100 -19.09 -12.87 -21.22
CA ALA A 100 -20.06 -13.67 -21.95
C ALA A 100 -19.37 -14.44 -23.09
#